data_AF-A0A6B2CU60-F1
#
_entry.id   AF-A0A6B2CU60-F1
#
_cell.length_a   1.000
_cell.length_b   1.000
_cell.length_c   1.000
_cell.angle_alpha   90.00
_cell.angle_beta   90.00
_cell.angle_gamma   90.00
#
_symmetry.space_group_name_H-M   'P 1'
#
loop_
_entity.id
_entity.type
_entity.pdbx_description
1 polymer ?
#
loop_
_entity_poly.entity_id
_entity_poly.type
_entity_poly.pdbx_seq_one_letter_code
_entity_poly.pdbx_strand_id
1 'polypeptide(L)'
;MSKLEKLALRHGFTLSTARWLEELAKELGVGEKKFLKAVVKLAKHGIWLEAEDWRLAARHIDLSRHLDMAVDYVIKRVAAGAFPAQAVKEIPAAVEKAGKLAHIREVLNNWI
;
A
#
# COMPACT_ATOMS: atom_id res chain seq x y z
N MET A 1 11.74 17.99 15.82
CA MET A 1 10.67 17.04 15.46
C MET A 1 10.05 17.43 14.13
N SER A 2 10.05 16.49 13.17
CA SER A 2 9.45 16.69 11.85
C SER A 2 7.92 16.84 11.95
N LYS A 3 7.30 17.39 10.90
CA LYS A 3 5.83 17.48 10.83
C LYS A 3 5.21 16.07 10.83
N LEU A 4 5.90 15.08 10.26
CA LEU A 4 5.49 13.69 10.25
C LEU A 4 5.54 13.08 11.64
N GLU A 5 6.64 13.26 12.38
CA GLU A 5 6.77 12.76 13.76
C GLU A 5 5.62 13.25 14.65
N LYS A 6 5.28 14.55 14.58
CA LYS A 6 4.12 15.11 15.30
C LYS A 6 2.80 14.45 14.91
N LEU A 7 2.62 14.15 13.62
CA LEU A 7 1.39 13.56 13.11
C LEU A 7 1.27 12.07 13.48
N ALA A 8 2.36 11.32 13.38
CA ALA A 8 2.43 9.92 13.76
C ALA A 8 2.14 9.72 15.26
N LEU A 9 2.72 10.57 16.13
CA LEU A 9 2.45 10.56 17.56
C LEU A 9 0.96 10.82 17.88
N ARG A 10 0.30 11.73 17.15
CA ARG A 10 -1.16 11.95 17.30
C ARG A 10 -1.99 10.73 16.92
N HIS A 11 -1.46 9.85 16.08
CA HIS A 11 -2.08 8.58 15.73
C HIS A 11 -1.67 7.42 16.66
N GLY A 12 -0.90 7.69 17.72
CA GLY A 12 -0.51 6.70 18.72
C GLY A 12 0.77 5.93 18.39
N PHE A 13 1.48 6.28 17.32
CA PHE A 13 2.79 5.67 17.01
C PHE A 13 3.89 6.21 17.91
N THR A 14 4.93 5.42 18.13
CA THR A 14 6.13 5.86 18.83
C THR A 14 6.99 6.75 17.92
N LEU A 15 7.95 7.49 18.52
CA LEU A 15 8.90 8.30 17.76
C LEU A 15 9.78 7.44 16.83
N SER A 16 10.20 6.25 17.28
CA SER A 16 10.98 5.33 16.46
C SER A 16 10.19 4.83 15.26
N THR A 17 8.91 4.47 15.44
CA THR A 17 8.02 4.10 14.33
C THR A 17 7.84 5.27 13.37
N ALA A 18 7.68 6.50 13.86
CA ALA A 18 7.53 7.66 13.00
C ALA A 18 8.76 7.91 12.11
N ARG A 19 9.97 7.76 12.66
CA ARG A 19 11.22 7.88 11.90
C ARG A 19 11.38 6.77 10.87
N TRP A 20 11.09 5.54 11.29
CA TRP A 20 11.07 4.39 10.38
C TRP A 20 10.11 4.61 9.21
N LEU A 21 8.91 5.14 9.46
CA LEU A 21 7.94 5.49 8.41
C LEU A 21 8.45 6.60 7.48
N GLU A 22 9.18 7.58 8.01
CA GLU A 22 9.76 8.67 7.23
C GLU A 22 10.85 8.14 6.27
N GLU A 23 11.75 7.31 6.78
CA GLU A 23 12.82 6.68 6.01
C GLU A 23 12.27 5.75 4.93
N LEU A 24 11.32 4.89 5.30
CA LEU A 24 10.69 3.95 4.36
C LEU A 24 9.90 4.69 3.28
N ALA A 25 9.16 5.76 3.61
CA ALA A 25 8.46 6.54 2.60
C ALA A 25 9.41 7.15 1.56
N LYS A 26 10.57 7.66 1.99
CA LYS A 26 11.62 8.19 1.11
C LYS A 26 12.21 7.08 0.24
N GLU A 27 12.51 5.93 0.82
CA GLU A 27 13.03 4.76 0.11
C GLU A 27 12.07 4.32 -1.01
N LEU A 28 10.76 4.28 -0.73
CA LEU A 28 9.73 3.86 -1.68
C LEU A 28 9.31 4.97 -2.67
N GLY A 29 9.87 6.18 -2.55
CA GLY A 29 9.49 7.33 -3.38
C GLY A 29 8.05 7.81 -3.16
N VAL A 30 7.47 7.54 -1.99
CA VAL A 30 6.09 7.91 -1.63
C VAL A 30 6.09 9.13 -0.71
N GLY A 31 5.17 10.07 -0.93
CA GLY A 31 5.02 11.21 -0.03
C GLY A 31 4.72 10.78 1.41
N GLU A 32 5.54 11.18 2.37
CA GLU A 32 5.51 10.73 3.78
C GLU A 32 4.11 10.81 4.40
N LYS A 33 3.39 11.93 4.18
CA LYS A 33 2.01 12.11 4.69
C LYS A 33 1.02 11.11 4.08
N LYS A 34 1.18 10.77 2.79
CA LYS A 34 0.34 9.79 2.09
C LYS A 34 0.65 8.39 2.61
N PHE A 35 1.93 8.08 2.79
CA PHE A 35 2.38 6.82 3.36
C PHE A 35 1.90 6.61 4.80
N LEU A 36 2.03 7.61 5.67
CA LEU A 36 1.50 7.56 7.03
C LEU A 36 -0.02 7.32 7.04
N LYS A 37 -0.78 7.98 6.15
CA LYS A 37 -2.23 7.74 6.04
C LYS A 37 -2.55 6.29 5.64
N ALA A 38 -1.80 5.72 4.70
CA ALA A 38 -1.94 4.32 4.29
C ALA A 38 -1.67 3.36 5.47
N VAL A 39 -0.59 3.59 6.22
CA VAL A 39 -0.25 2.79 7.40
C VAL A 39 -1.30 2.93 8.50
N VAL A 40 -1.78 4.14 8.78
CA VAL A 40 -2.89 4.37 9.72
C VAL A 40 -4.16 3.64 9.26
N LYS A 41 -4.45 3.65 7.96
CA LYS A 41 -5.60 2.94 7.40
C LYS A 41 -5.49 1.44 7.64
N LEU A 42 -4.35 0.82 7.32
CA LEU A 42 -4.10 -0.59 7.61
C LEU A 42 -4.21 -0.89 9.11
N ALA A 43 -3.61 -0.07 9.98
CA ALA A 43 -3.66 -0.25 11.42
C ALA A 43 -5.09 -0.21 11.99
N LYS A 44 -5.98 0.64 11.44
CA LYS A 44 -7.42 0.64 11.80
C LYS A 44 -8.13 -0.66 11.45
N HIS A 45 -7.62 -1.41 10.49
CA HIS A 45 -8.10 -2.75 10.13
C HIS A 45 -7.32 -3.87 10.85
N GLY A 46 -6.46 -3.54 11.82
CA GLY A 46 -5.62 -4.51 12.53
C GLY A 46 -4.48 -5.08 11.69
N ILE A 47 -4.09 -4.39 10.62
CA ILE A 47 -3.06 -4.84 9.67
C ILE A 47 -1.78 -4.05 9.89
N TRP A 48 -0.67 -4.77 10.05
CA TRP A 48 0.67 -4.23 10.04
C TRP A 48 1.48 -4.90 8.93
N LEU A 49 2.14 -4.10 8.10
CA LEU A 49 3.02 -4.56 7.04
C LEU A 49 4.45 -4.19 7.38
N GLU A 50 5.35 -5.15 7.28
CA GLU A 50 6.77 -4.96 7.53
C GLU A 50 7.44 -4.22 6.37
N ALA A 51 8.67 -3.72 6.58
CA ALA A 51 9.40 -3.01 5.54
C ALA A 51 9.54 -3.83 4.24
N GLU A 52 9.80 -5.13 4.38
CA GLU A 52 9.93 -6.05 3.24
C GLU A 52 8.62 -6.22 2.47
N ASP A 53 7.46 -6.17 3.14
CA ASP A 53 6.17 -6.23 2.46
C ASP A 53 5.97 -4.99 1.57
N TRP A 54 6.30 -3.81 2.10
CA TRP A 54 6.21 -2.57 1.32
C TRP A 54 7.19 -2.54 0.14
N ARG A 55 8.43 -3.00 0.36
CA ARG A 55 9.43 -3.13 -0.70
C ARG A 55 8.99 -4.11 -1.78
N LEU A 56 8.41 -5.24 -1.37
CA LEU A 56 7.88 -6.22 -2.31
C LEU A 56 6.77 -5.60 -3.15
N ALA A 57 5.82 -4.89 -2.55
CA ALA A 57 4.78 -4.18 -3.29
C ALA A 57 5.39 -3.18 -4.29
N ALA A 58 6.39 -2.39 -3.86
CA ALA A 58 7.05 -1.39 -4.70
C ALA A 58 7.84 -1.97 -5.88
N ARG A 59 8.31 -3.22 -5.79
CA ARG A 59 8.97 -3.91 -6.91
C ARG A 59 8.00 -4.24 -8.05
N HIS A 60 6.71 -4.32 -7.77
CA HIS A 60 5.71 -4.77 -8.73
C HIS A 60 4.70 -3.69 -9.14
N ILE A 61 4.52 -2.66 -8.32
CA ILE A 61 3.65 -1.52 -8.63
C ILE A 61 4.29 -0.20 -8.23
N ASP A 62 4.00 0.84 -9.01
CA ASP A 62 4.35 2.22 -8.64
C ASP A 62 3.46 2.68 -7.47
N LEU A 63 4.00 2.57 -6.25
CA LEU A 63 3.30 2.99 -5.04
C LEU A 63 3.01 4.49 -5.01
N SER A 64 3.79 5.34 -5.69
CA SER A 64 3.50 6.78 -5.72
C SER A 64 2.11 7.05 -6.29
N ARG A 65 1.71 6.27 -7.31
CA ARG A 65 0.42 6.33 -8.00
C ARG A 65 -0.62 5.40 -7.40
N HIS A 66 -0.23 4.19 -7.00
CA HIS A 66 -1.16 3.09 -6.71
C HIS A 66 -1.21 2.67 -5.23
N LEU A 67 -0.63 3.44 -4.30
CA LEU A 67 -0.66 3.11 -2.86
C LEU A 67 -2.06 2.80 -2.32
N ASP A 68 -3.05 3.63 -2.62
CA ASP A 68 -4.41 3.46 -2.08
C ASP A 68 -5.04 2.16 -2.58
N MET A 69 -4.81 1.81 -3.85
CA MET A 69 -5.27 0.56 -4.44
C MET A 69 -4.60 -0.65 -3.77
N ALA A 70 -3.28 -0.58 -3.54
CA ALA A 70 -2.53 -1.63 -2.87
C ALA A 70 -3.05 -1.87 -1.45
N VAL A 71 -3.27 -0.78 -0.70
CA VAL A 71 -3.82 -0.82 0.66
C VAL A 71 -5.22 -1.42 0.68
N ASP A 72 -6.10 -0.98 -0.24
CA ASP A 72 -7.46 -1.49 -0.34
C ASP A 72 -7.50 -2.96 -0.71
N TYR A 73 -6.59 -3.40 -1.59
CA TYR A 73 -6.44 -4.80 -1.94
C TYR A 73 -6.04 -5.64 -0.72
N VAL A 74 -5.01 -5.21 0.03
CA VAL A 74 -4.57 -5.90 1.25
C VAL A 74 -5.71 -5.98 2.27
N ILE A 75 -6.43 -4.89 2.52
CA ILE A 75 -7.58 -4.88 3.44
C ILE A 75 -8.64 -5.89 3.00
N LYS A 76 -9.01 -5.90 1.72
CA LYS A 76 -10.01 -6.84 1.19
C LYS A 76 -9.58 -8.30 1.33
N ARG A 77 -8.30 -8.60 1.06
CA ARG A 77 -7.78 -9.97 1.16
C ARG A 77 -7.69 -10.43 2.61
N VAL A 78 -7.24 -9.57 3.52
CA VAL A 78 -7.21 -9.89 4.96
C VAL A 78 -8.61 -10.07 5.52
N ALA A 79 -9.58 -9.22 5.12
CA ALA A 79 -10.99 -9.41 5.48
C ALA A 79 -11.58 -10.73 4.94
N ALA A 80 -11.03 -11.26 3.83
CA ALA A 80 -11.37 -12.56 3.28
C ALA A 80 -10.56 -13.73 3.90
N GLY A 81 -9.79 -13.48 4.97
CA GLY A 81 -9.05 -14.49 5.72
C GLY A 81 -7.60 -14.73 5.27
N ALA A 82 -7.06 -13.94 4.34
CA ALA A 82 -5.66 -14.05 3.95
C ALA A 82 -4.73 -13.42 5.00
N PHE A 83 -3.51 -13.95 5.13
CA PHE A 83 -2.48 -13.27 5.90
C PHE A 83 -1.98 -12.01 5.17
N PRO A 84 -1.63 -10.91 5.88
CA PRO A 84 -1.19 -9.66 5.23
C PRO A 84 -0.03 -9.83 4.24
N ALA A 85 1.02 -10.55 4.62
CA ALA A 85 2.17 -10.81 3.74
C ALA A 85 1.79 -11.64 2.50
N GLN A 86 0.81 -12.56 2.63
CA GLN A 86 0.28 -13.29 1.48
C GLN A 86 -0.50 -12.35 0.56
N ALA A 87 -1.35 -11.47 1.11
CA ALA A 87 -2.08 -10.49 0.32
C ALA A 87 -1.13 -9.59 -0.49
N VAL A 88 0.01 -9.20 0.08
CA VAL A 88 1.03 -8.42 -0.64
C VAL A 88 1.65 -9.20 -1.80
N LYS A 89 1.97 -10.49 -1.60
CA LYS A 89 2.49 -11.38 -2.66
C LYS A 89 1.52 -11.58 -3.82
N GLU A 90 0.22 -11.44 -3.58
CA GLU A 90 -0.82 -11.58 -4.60
C GLU A 90 -1.03 -10.30 -5.44
N ILE A 91 -0.52 -9.15 -4.99
CA ILE A 91 -0.67 -7.85 -5.68
C ILE A 91 -0.25 -7.92 -7.16
N PRO A 92 0.92 -8.49 -7.54
CA PRO A 92 1.37 -8.47 -8.94
C PRO A 92 0.39 -9.21 -9.85
N ALA A 93 -0.05 -10.40 -9.43
CA ALA A 93 -1.02 -11.20 -10.18
C ALA A 93 -2.38 -10.50 -10.29
N ALA A 94 -2.80 -9.81 -9.22
CA ALA A 94 -4.04 -9.02 -9.24
C ALA A 94 -3.96 -7.84 -10.21
N VAL A 95 -2.82 -7.16 -10.26
CA VAL A 95 -2.57 -6.02 -11.16
C VAL A 95 -2.51 -6.48 -12.61
N GLU A 96 -1.81 -7.56 -12.91
CA GLU A 96 -1.79 -8.15 -14.27
C GLU A 96 -3.18 -8.55 -14.73
N LYS A 97 -3.97 -9.18 -13.85
CA LYS A 97 -5.35 -9.58 -14.17
C LYS A 97 -6.23 -8.35 -14.42
N ALA A 98 -6.10 -7.30 -13.61
CA ALA A 98 -6.82 -6.04 -13.82
C ALA A 98 -6.42 -5.35 -15.13
N GLY A 99 -5.12 -5.33 -15.46
CA GLY A 99 -4.61 -4.80 -16.73
C GLY A 99 -5.14 -5.58 -17.95
N LYS A 100 -5.12 -6.92 -17.89
CA LYS A 100 -5.71 -7.78 -18.92
C LYS A 100 -7.21 -7.51 -19.10
N LEU A 101 -7.96 -7.36 -18.01
CA LEU A 101 -9.39 -7.03 -18.05
C LEU A 101 -9.64 -5.64 -18.66
N ALA A 102 -8.81 -4.65 -18.33
CA ALA A 102 -8.89 -3.32 -18.92
C ALA A 102 -8.63 -3.36 -20.43
N HIS A 103 -7.59 -4.07 -20.86
CA HIS A 103 -7.25 -4.24 -22.27
C HIS A 103 -8.35 -4.97 -23.06
N ILE A 104 -8.91 -6.06 -22.51
CA ILE A 104 -10.04 -6.78 -23.13
C ILE A 104 -11.26 -5.85 -23.30
N ARG A 105 -11.56 -5.03 -22.28
CA ARG A 105 -12.68 -4.06 -22.35
C ARG A 105 -12.43 -2.97 -23.40
N GLU A 106 -11.18 -2.50 -23.54
CA GLU A 106 -10.80 -1.54 -24.56
C GLU A 106 -10.94 -2.12 -25.98
N VAL A 107 -10.44 -3.34 -26.21
CA VAL A 107 -10.60 -4.03 -27.50
C VAL A 107 -12.07 -4.23 -27.85
N LEU A 108 -12.90 -4.69 -26.91
CA LEU A 108 -14.34 -4.89 -27.15
C LEU A 108 -15.09 -3.58 -27.46
N ASN A 109 -14.68 -2.46 -26.84
CA ASN A 109 -15.28 -1.15 -27.11
C ASN A 109 -14.87 -0.57 -28.47
N ASN A 110 -13.71 -0.96 -29.02
CA ASN A 110 -13.25 -0.52 -30.33
C ASN A 110 -13.87 -1.32 -31.50
N TRP A 111 -14.67 -2.34 -31.19
CA TRP A 111 -15.35 -3.20 -32.17
C TRP A 111 -16.85 -2.86 -32.32
N ILE A 112 -17.29 -1.74 -31.74
CA ILE A 112 -18.64 -1.16 -31.83
C ILE A 112 -18.50 0.23 -32.44
#